data_AF-A0A956J591-F1
#
_entry.id   AF-A0A956J591-F1
#
_cell.length_a   1.000
_cell.length_b   1.000
_cell.length_c   1.000
_cell.angle_alpha   90.00
_cell.angle_beta   90.00
_cell.angle_gamma   90.00
#
_symmetry.space_group_name_H-M   'P 1'
#
loop_
_entity.id
_entity.type
_entity.pdbx_description
1 polymer ?
#
loop_
_entity_poly.entity_id
_entity_poly.type
_entity_poly.pdbx_seq_one_letter_code
_entity_poly.pdbx_strand_id
1 'polypeptide(L)'
;LDQALEPRKTRGRDAALVGLRRFHEVGAIADARLSSAHRLLSLLYNGRRIDRLEQLMLPAIEGADQVAGLGAMPTYYAGKLIPAEKLKEELDRVYERGLPTTLQQSIEAPGAKPLPAEKTYIYALGLAHLSQRYFTRADFERAGKVAQGIAKDKTYGARAKLLSALGEAMVGAPDDAAKMMLGGFGDWKPNVKALDTLARGQGEVAAMAAFNAAFLLELTAPQVAEASYWQDLAKRYAAAEKRLKGEAATRAKERADAAKQTAEAIAKPPASAAH
;
A
#
# COMPACT_ATOMS: atom_id res chain seq x y z
N LEU A 1 -31.77 15.18 -13.55
CA LEU A 1 -30.58 15.99 -13.17
C LEU A 1 -29.29 15.15 -13.23
N ASP A 2 -29.26 13.94 -12.65
CA ASP A 2 -28.08 13.07 -12.67
C ASP A 2 -27.57 12.67 -14.06
N GLN A 3 -28.46 12.28 -14.97
CA GLN A 3 -28.08 11.96 -16.36
C GLN A 3 -27.43 13.14 -17.11
N ALA A 4 -27.78 14.38 -16.75
CA ALA A 4 -27.19 15.58 -17.36
C ALA A 4 -25.78 15.89 -16.82
N LEU A 5 -25.41 15.33 -15.66
CA LEU A 5 -24.10 15.52 -15.03
C LEU A 5 -23.09 14.42 -15.39
N GLU A 6 -23.53 13.30 -15.95
CA GLU A 6 -22.66 12.16 -16.33
C GLU A 6 -21.48 12.53 -17.23
N PRO A 7 -21.62 13.40 -18.26
CA PRO A 7 -20.47 13.84 -19.05
C PRO A 7 -19.44 14.63 -18.23
N ARG A 8 -19.90 15.37 -17.21
CA ARG A 8 -19.01 16.15 -16.33
C ARG A 8 -18.30 15.24 -15.33
N LYS A 9 -19.01 14.27 -14.74
CA LYS A 9 -18.43 13.26 -13.84
C LYS A 9 -17.35 12.44 -14.56
N THR A 10 -17.63 12.00 -15.78
CA THR A 10 -16.68 11.25 -16.63
C THR A 10 -15.42 12.05 -16.91
N ARG A 11 -15.54 13.30 -17.37
CA ARG A 11 -14.37 14.17 -17.61
C ARG A 11 -13.56 14.44 -16.34
N GLY A 12 -14.23 14.68 -15.21
CA GLY A 12 -13.57 14.90 -13.93
C GLY A 12 -12.78 13.68 -13.45
N ARG A 13 -13.36 12.48 -13.59
CA ARG A 13 -12.68 11.21 -13.33
C ARG A 13 -11.43 11.06 -14.20
N ASP A 14 -11.59 11.20 -15.51
CA ASP A 14 -10.49 10.94 -16.45
C ASP A 14 -9.35 11.94 -16.23
N ALA A 15 -9.67 13.22 -15.96
CA ALA A 15 -8.68 14.23 -15.59
C ALA A 15 -7.96 13.88 -14.28
N ALA A 16 -8.67 13.39 -13.26
CA ALA A 16 -8.06 12.96 -12.01
C ALA A 16 -7.12 11.76 -12.20
N LEU A 17 -7.52 10.75 -13.00
CA LEU A 17 -6.69 9.59 -13.32
C LEU A 17 -5.43 9.97 -14.11
N VAL A 18 -5.55 10.87 -15.09
CA VAL A 18 -4.39 11.41 -15.81
C VAL A 18 -3.47 12.17 -14.85
N GLY A 19 -4.04 12.99 -13.97
CA GLY A 19 -3.30 13.70 -12.93
C GLY A 19 -2.52 12.75 -12.03
N LEU A 20 -3.15 11.69 -11.52
CA LEU A 20 -2.49 10.64 -10.73
C LEU A 20 -1.31 10.03 -11.48
N ARG A 21 -1.49 9.65 -12.74
CA ARG A 21 -0.40 9.10 -13.56
C ARG A 21 0.77 10.09 -13.68
N ARG A 22 0.49 11.39 -13.90
CA ARG A 22 1.56 12.41 -13.98
C ARG A 22 2.30 12.62 -12.67
N PHE A 23 1.60 12.59 -11.53
CA PHE A 23 2.26 12.68 -10.23
C PHE A 23 3.08 11.42 -9.92
N HIS A 24 2.60 10.25 -10.33
CA HIS A 24 3.34 9.00 -10.24
C HIS A 24 4.62 9.00 -11.09
N GLU A 25 4.55 9.48 -12.34
CA GLU A 25 5.72 9.62 -13.22
C GLU A 25 6.82 10.48 -12.60
N VAL A 26 6.43 11.53 -11.85
CA VAL A 26 7.35 12.42 -11.10
C VAL A 26 7.81 11.78 -9.78
N GLY A 27 7.09 10.76 -9.30
CA GLY A 27 7.39 10.03 -8.07
C GLY A 27 6.94 10.74 -6.79
N ALA A 28 5.92 11.59 -6.84
CA ALA A 28 5.43 12.30 -5.66
C ALA A 28 4.66 11.37 -4.71
N ILE A 29 4.97 11.36 -3.41
CA ILE A 29 4.23 10.62 -2.38
C ILE A 29 3.30 11.57 -1.60
N ALA A 30 3.80 12.75 -1.20
CA ALA A 30 3.06 13.72 -0.40
C ALA A 30 2.91 15.08 -1.11
N ASP A 31 1.74 15.28 -1.74
CA ASP A 31 1.35 16.54 -2.39
C ASP A 31 -0.14 16.84 -2.13
N ALA A 32 -0.49 18.10 -1.86
CA ALA A 32 -1.88 18.50 -1.58
C ALA A 32 -2.82 18.29 -2.77
N ARG A 33 -2.30 18.39 -4.00
CA ARG A 33 -3.04 18.13 -5.23
C ARG A 33 -3.34 16.65 -5.39
N LEU A 34 -2.41 15.79 -4.97
CA LEU A 34 -2.59 14.36 -4.93
C LEU A 34 -3.70 13.97 -3.93
N SER A 35 -3.66 14.52 -2.71
CA SER A 35 -4.75 14.32 -1.74
C SER A 35 -6.11 14.81 -2.26
N SER A 36 -6.12 15.88 -3.03
CA SER A 36 -7.34 16.39 -3.66
C SER A 36 -7.86 15.46 -4.77
N ALA A 37 -6.96 14.92 -5.60
CA ALA A 37 -7.32 13.94 -6.63
C ALA A 37 -7.89 12.65 -6.02
N HIS A 38 -7.26 12.14 -4.95
CA HIS A 38 -7.76 10.99 -4.20
C HIS A 38 -9.15 11.25 -3.65
N ARG A 39 -9.35 12.37 -2.94
CA ARG A 39 -10.66 12.74 -2.40
C ARG A 39 -11.73 12.84 -3.50
N LEU A 40 -11.40 13.41 -4.66
CA LEU A 40 -12.34 13.48 -5.79
C LEU A 40 -12.71 12.09 -6.31
N LEU A 41 -11.74 11.21 -6.52
CA LEU A 41 -11.98 9.83 -6.95
C LEU A 41 -12.75 9.03 -5.89
N SER A 42 -12.41 9.22 -4.62
CA SER A 42 -13.11 8.65 -3.48
C SER A 42 -14.58 9.07 -3.51
N LEU A 43 -14.91 10.35 -3.69
CA LEU A 43 -16.29 10.84 -3.83
C LEU A 43 -17.03 10.23 -5.04
N LEU A 44 -16.38 10.14 -6.20
CA LEU A 44 -16.99 9.60 -7.43
C LEU A 44 -17.29 8.10 -7.33
N TYR A 45 -16.60 7.37 -6.46
CA TYR A 45 -16.70 5.92 -6.29
C TYR A 45 -17.17 5.49 -4.89
N ASN A 46 -17.91 6.35 -4.20
CA ASN A 46 -18.45 6.11 -2.85
C ASN A 46 -17.38 5.66 -1.82
N GLY A 47 -16.14 6.11 -2.00
CA GLY A 47 -15.02 5.97 -1.08
C GLY A 47 -14.37 4.60 -1.00
N ARG A 48 -14.79 3.64 -1.84
CA ARG A 48 -14.51 2.22 -1.53
C ARG A 48 -13.28 1.62 -2.18
N ARG A 49 -12.64 2.26 -3.15
CA ARG A 49 -11.63 1.56 -3.97
C ARG A 49 -10.25 2.20 -3.93
N ILE A 50 -10.14 3.51 -4.12
CA ILE A 50 -8.84 4.18 -4.31
C ILE A 50 -7.99 4.21 -3.03
N ASP A 51 -8.62 4.37 -1.87
CA ASP A 51 -7.93 4.48 -0.58
C ASP A 51 -7.69 3.11 0.10
N ARG A 52 -8.01 1.99 -0.58
CA ARG A 52 -7.94 0.66 0.05
C ARG A 52 -6.50 0.24 0.36
N LEU A 53 -5.57 0.40 -0.58
CA LEU A 53 -4.18 -0.02 -0.34
C LEU A 53 -3.47 0.85 0.69
N GLU A 54 -3.93 2.09 0.94
CA GLU A 54 -3.41 2.96 2.01
C GLU A 54 -3.63 2.35 3.40
N GLN A 55 -4.52 1.35 3.53
CA GLN A 55 -4.74 0.65 4.79
C GLN A 55 -3.76 -0.49 5.03
N LEU A 56 -2.96 -0.90 4.02
CA LEU A 56 -1.86 -1.82 4.25
C LEU A 56 -0.87 -1.19 5.24
N MET A 57 -0.44 -1.96 6.21
CA MET A 57 0.55 -1.53 7.18
C MET A 57 1.93 -1.64 6.56
N LEU A 58 2.60 -0.49 6.45
CA LEU A 58 4.02 -0.43 6.12
C LEU A 58 4.83 -0.09 7.38
N PRO A 59 6.04 -0.66 7.54
CA PRO A 59 6.89 -0.38 8.69
C PRO A 59 7.38 1.07 8.65
N ALA A 60 7.42 1.73 9.82
CA ALA A 60 7.88 3.11 9.93
C ALA A 60 9.39 3.26 9.67
N ILE A 61 9.80 4.50 9.36
CA ILE A 61 11.20 4.93 9.42
C ILE A 61 11.42 5.58 10.80
N GLU A 62 12.40 5.08 11.54
CA GLU A 62 12.79 5.67 12.82
C GLU A 62 13.61 6.94 12.57
N GLY A 63 13.35 8.02 13.31
CA GLY A 63 14.16 9.25 13.25
C GLY A 63 13.81 10.23 12.12
N ALA A 64 12.62 10.12 11.53
CA ALA A 64 12.06 11.14 10.65
C ALA A 64 11.72 12.43 11.43
N ASP A 65 12.72 13.28 11.67
CA ASP A 65 12.52 14.61 12.25
C ASP A 65 11.86 15.56 11.24
N GLN A 66 11.27 16.64 11.76
CA GLN A 66 10.48 17.61 10.98
C GLN A 66 11.14 18.03 9.66
N VAL A 67 10.31 18.03 8.62
CA VAL A 67 10.63 18.29 7.22
C VAL A 67 11.14 19.72 6.99
N ALA A 68 12.41 19.97 7.29
CA ALA A 68 13.08 21.22 6.95
C ALA A 68 14.01 21.05 5.73
N GLY A 69 14.21 22.12 4.96
CA GLY A 69 15.15 22.13 3.84
C GLY A 69 14.70 21.26 2.65
N LEU A 70 15.53 20.29 2.25
CA LEU A 70 15.29 19.46 1.05
C LEU A 70 13.98 18.66 1.12
N GLY A 71 13.57 18.22 2.31
CA GLY A 71 12.29 17.54 2.51
C GLY A 71 11.08 18.45 2.26
N ALA A 72 11.21 19.78 2.29
CA ALA A 72 10.10 20.68 1.99
C ALA A 72 9.89 20.88 0.48
N MET A 73 10.87 20.50 -0.33
CA MET A 73 10.85 20.73 -1.77
C MET A 73 9.89 19.77 -2.47
N PRO A 74 9.01 20.24 -3.37
CA PRO A 74 8.20 19.35 -4.19
C PRO A 74 9.07 18.40 -5.01
N THR A 75 8.71 17.12 -5.09
CA THR A 75 9.49 16.05 -5.73
C THR A 75 9.94 16.39 -7.15
N TYR A 76 9.09 17.09 -7.90
CA TYR A 76 9.41 17.58 -9.25
C TYR A 76 10.67 18.46 -9.29
N TYR A 77 10.75 19.44 -8.39
CA TYR A 77 11.88 20.35 -8.34
C TYR A 77 13.11 19.67 -7.75
N ALA A 78 12.93 18.79 -6.75
CA ALA A 78 14.03 18.00 -6.22
C ALA A 78 14.73 17.19 -7.31
N GLY A 79 13.96 16.50 -8.16
CA GLY A 79 14.51 15.71 -9.28
C GLY A 79 15.19 16.52 -10.38
N LYS A 80 14.87 17.82 -10.51
CA LYS A 80 15.44 18.71 -11.53
C LYS A 80 16.62 19.54 -11.05
N LEU A 81 16.60 19.97 -9.80
CA LEU A 81 17.55 20.94 -9.25
C LEU A 81 18.67 20.28 -8.43
N ILE A 82 18.44 19.07 -7.93
CA ILE A 82 19.38 18.38 -7.05
C ILE A 82 20.02 17.21 -7.82
N PRO A 83 21.36 17.13 -7.86
CA PRO A 83 22.04 15.99 -8.47
C PRO A 83 21.62 14.67 -7.81
N ALA A 84 21.50 13.60 -8.61
CA ALA A 84 21.02 12.31 -8.14
C ALA A 84 21.87 11.72 -7.00
N GLU A 85 23.19 11.91 -7.02
CA GLU A 85 24.08 11.45 -5.93
C GLU A 85 23.74 12.12 -4.59
N LYS A 86 23.48 13.44 -4.60
CA LYS A 86 23.05 14.15 -3.39
C LYS A 86 21.66 13.69 -2.93
N LEU A 87 20.76 13.36 -3.85
CA LEU A 87 19.45 12.77 -3.52
C LEU A 87 19.59 11.38 -2.88
N LYS A 88 20.58 10.57 -3.29
CA LYS A 88 20.86 9.26 -2.67
C LYS A 88 21.37 9.43 -1.24
N GLU A 89 22.28 10.39 -1.02
CA GLU A 89 22.82 10.73 0.30
C GLU A 89 21.69 11.18 1.25
N GLU A 90 20.77 12.00 0.76
CA GLU A 90 19.68 12.62 1.52
C GLU A 90 18.35 11.85 1.42
N LEU A 91 18.40 10.56 1.09
CA LEU A 91 17.20 9.75 0.81
C LEU A 91 16.16 9.77 1.94
N ASP A 92 16.61 9.73 3.18
CA ASP A 92 15.82 9.83 4.42
C ASP A 92 15.06 11.16 4.54
N ARG A 93 15.54 12.24 3.92
CA ARG A 93 14.85 13.53 3.94
C ARG A 93 13.92 13.72 2.75
N VAL A 94 14.26 13.15 1.60
CA VAL A 94 13.48 13.36 0.36
C VAL A 94 12.33 12.36 0.23
N TYR A 95 12.44 11.15 0.80
CA TYR A 95 11.42 10.10 0.61
C TYR A 95 10.02 10.55 1.06
N GLU A 96 9.93 11.38 2.11
CA GLU A 96 8.64 11.82 2.65
C GLU A 96 7.81 12.59 1.62
N ARG A 97 8.48 13.32 0.72
CA ARG A 97 7.81 13.99 -0.39
C ARG A 97 7.65 13.08 -1.58
N GLY A 98 8.65 12.26 -1.87
CA GLY A 98 8.61 11.34 -3.01
C GLY A 98 9.97 10.83 -3.43
N LEU A 99 9.97 9.99 -4.45
CA LEU A 99 11.17 9.44 -5.06
C LEU A 99 11.29 9.98 -6.49
N PRO A 100 12.05 11.06 -6.76
CA PRO A 100 12.17 11.59 -8.10
C PRO A 100 12.66 10.54 -9.11
N THR A 101 12.18 10.59 -10.35
CA THR A 101 12.55 9.63 -11.41
C THR A 101 14.06 9.58 -11.64
N THR A 102 14.75 10.72 -11.57
CA THR A 102 16.21 10.81 -11.72
C THR A 102 16.96 10.07 -10.61
N LEU A 103 16.48 10.17 -9.37
CA LEU A 103 16.99 9.37 -8.25
C LEU A 103 16.74 7.88 -8.49
N GLN A 104 15.52 7.49 -8.85
CA GLN A 104 15.17 6.10 -9.12
C GLN A 104 16.08 5.48 -10.20
N GLN A 105 16.22 6.17 -11.35
CA GLN A 105 17.09 5.74 -12.44
C GLN A 105 18.55 5.61 -12.01
N SER A 106 19.03 6.52 -11.16
CA SER A 106 20.43 6.50 -10.69
C SER A 106 20.74 5.36 -9.71
N ILE A 107 19.74 4.87 -8.96
CA ILE A 107 19.88 3.74 -8.04
C ILE A 107 19.85 2.42 -8.83
N GLU A 108 19.06 2.37 -9.90
CA GLU A 108 18.81 1.14 -10.66
C GLU A 108 19.57 1.03 -11.96
N ALA A 109 20.40 2.04 -12.27
CA ALA A 109 21.25 2.00 -13.45
C ALA A 109 22.14 0.75 -13.42
N PRO A 110 22.34 0.07 -14.57
CA PRO A 110 23.30 -1.02 -14.66
C PRO A 110 24.69 -0.59 -14.17
N GLY A 111 25.26 -1.33 -13.23
CA GLY A 111 26.55 -1.01 -12.63
C GLY A 111 26.51 0.07 -11.54
N ALA A 112 25.33 0.55 -11.12
CA ALA A 112 25.21 1.43 -9.98
C ALA A 112 25.79 0.79 -8.71
N LYS A 113 26.48 1.59 -7.90
CA LYS A 113 27.00 1.14 -6.61
C LYS A 113 25.82 0.76 -5.69
N PRO A 114 25.85 -0.42 -5.04
CA PRO A 114 24.81 -0.79 -4.08
C PRO A 114 24.69 0.24 -2.96
N LEU A 115 23.45 0.56 -2.60
CA LEU A 115 23.16 1.41 -1.44
C LEU A 115 23.46 0.65 -0.14
N PRO A 116 23.83 1.36 0.95
CA PRO A 116 23.81 0.80 2.29
C PRO A 116 22.44 0.19 2.64
N ALA A 117 22.40 -0.74 3.60
CA ALA A 117 21.17 -1.46 3.96
C ALA A 117 20.02 -0.52 4.37
N GLU A 118 20.33 0.50 5.17
CA GLU A 118 19.38 1.55 5.57
C GLU A 118 18.75 2.28 4.38
N LYS A 119 19.58 2.81 3.47
CA LYS A 119 19.11 3.54 2.29
C LYS A 119 18.36 2.62 1.32
N THR A 120 18.77 1.36 1.22
CA THR A 120 18.04 0.33 0.45
C THR A 120 16.64 0.09 1.04
N TYR A 121 16.54 0.00 2.36
CA TYR A 121 15.26 -0.14 3.06
C TYR A 121 14.35 1.08 2.84
N ILE A 122 14.86 2.30 3.03
CA ILE A 122 14.10 3.54 2.81
C ILE A 122 13.62 3.62 1.35
N TYR A 123 14.47 3.25 0.40
CA TYR A 123 14.11 3.23 -1.01
C TYR A 123 12.97 2.24 -1.30
N ALA A 124 13.09 1.01 -0.81
CA ALA A 124 12.04 -0.01 -0.95
C ALA A 124 10.72 0.45 -0.30
N LEU A 125 10.79 1.07 0.87
CA LEU A 125 9.62 1.60 1.56
C LEU A 125 8.97 2.76 0.80
N GLY A 126 9.76 3.67 0.22
CA GLY A 126 9.25 4.74 -0.64
C GLY A 126 8.55 4.22 -1.88
N LEU A 127 9.06 3.16 -2.51
CA LEU A 127 8.39 2.47 -3.61
C LEU A 127 7.06 1.83 -3.16
N ALA A 128 7.03 1.22 -1.98
CA ALA A 128 5.80 0.68 -1.41
C ALA A 128 4.75 1.79 -1.13
N HIS A 129 5.17 2.95 -0.62
CA HIS A 129 4.29 4.10 -0.43
C HIS A 129 3.77 4.67 -1.75
N LEU A 130 4.62 4.80 -2.78
CA LEU A 130 4.18 5.13 -4.13
C LEU A 130 3.10 4.14 -4.60
N SER A 131 3.31 2.86 -4.37
CA SER A 131 2.34 1.85 -4.76
C SER A 131 1.03 1.92 -4.00
N GLN A 132 1.04 2.19 -2.69
CA GLN A 132 -0.20 2.41 -1.93
C GLN A 132 -0.98 3.60 -2.48
N ARG A 133 -0.26 4.65 -2.86
CA ARG A 133 -0.82 5.92 -3.29
C ARG A 133 -1.38 5.87 -4.70
N TYR A 134 -0.66 5.29 -5.65
CA TYR A 134 -1.07 5.25 -7.06
C TYR A 134 -1.71 3.94 -7.49
N PHE A 135 -1.80 2.97 -6.58
CA PHE A 135 -2.23 1.61 -6.87
C PHE A 135 -1.36 0.99 -7.99
N THR A 136 -0.04 0.97 -7.85
CA THR A 136 0.86 0.52 -8.92
C THR A 136 1.50 -0.83 -8.63
N ARG A 137 0.96 -1.92 -9.19
CA ARG A 137 1.52 -3.27 -8.98
C ARG A 137 3.04 -3.31 -9.17
N ALA A 138 3.53 -2.67 -10.24
CA ALA A 138 4.94 -2.67 -10.60
C ALA A 138 5.83 -2.11 -9.48
N ASP A 139 5.40 -1.10 -8.74
CA ASP A 139 6.19 -0.52 -7.66
C ASP A 139 6.20 -1.39 -6.41
N PHE A 140 5.11 -2.10 -6.08
CA PHE A 140 5.14 -3.10 -5.02
C PHE A 140 6.07 -4.28 -5.34
N GLU A 141 6.01 -4.80 -6.58
CA GLU A 141 6.92 -5.88 -7.01
C GLU A 141 8.38 -5.42 -6.96
N ARG A 142 8.64 -4.18 -7.40
CA ARG A 142 9.96 -3.56 -7.37
C ARG A 142 10.45 -3.32 -5.94
N ALA A 143 9.59 -2.79 -5.06
CA ALA A 143 9.86 -2.63 -3.63
C ALA A 143 10.26 -3.97 -3.00
N GLY A 144 9.52 -5.04 -3.32
CA GLY A 144 9.81 -6.38 -2.83
C GLY A 144 11.17 -6.90 -3.29
N LYS A 145 11.51 -6.73 -4.58
CA LYS A 145 12.82 -7.11 -5.14
C LYS A 145 13.97 -6.36 -4.48
N VAL A 146 13.85 -5.05 -4.31
CA VAL A 146 14.86 -4.22 -3.63
C VAL A 146 15.02 -4.68 -2.17
N ALA A 147 13.91 -4.88 -1.45
CA ALA A 147 13.93 -5.31 -0.06
C ALA A 147 14.54 -6.71 0.12
N GLN A 148 14.34 -7.62 -0.84
CA GLN A 148 14.93 -8.97 -0.79
C GLN A 148 16.46 -8.92 -0.69
N GLY A 149 17.11 -7.94 -1.32
CA GLY A 149 18.56 -7.75 -1.29
C GLY A 149 19.13 -7.52 0.13
N ILE A 150 18.30 -7.05 1.07
CA ILE A 150 18.67 -6.77 2.46
C ILE A 150 17.90 -7.62 3.47
N ALA A 151 17.19 -8.67 3.03
CA ALA A 151 16.36 -9.50 3.91
C ALA A 151 17.14 -10.23 5.01
N LYS A 152 18.46 -10.38 4.86
CA LYS A 152 19.35 -11.00 5.86
C LYS A 152 20.03 -9.99 6.79
N ASP A 153 19.80 -8.69 6.58
CA ASP A 153 20.36 -7.65 7.42
C ASP A 153 19.85 -7.75 8.87
N LYS A 154 20.71 -7.48 9.86
CA LYS A 154 20.37 -7.64 11.27
C LYS A 154 19.37 -6.60 11.77
N THR A 155 19.43 -5.40 11.22
CA THR A 155 18.62 -4.25 11.67
C THR A 155 17.35 -4.13 10.83
N TYR A 156 17.47 -4.22 9.51
CA TYR A 156 16.37 -3.98 8.58
C TYR A 156 15.74 -5.26 8.03
N GLY A 157 16.35 -6.42 8.24
CA GLY A 157 15.95 -7.67 7.58
C GLY A 157 14.50 -8.09 7.85
N ALA A 158 13.98 -7.89 9.07
CA ALA A 158 12.58 -8.20 9.38
C ALA A 158 11.60 -7.32 8.59
N ARG A 159 11.84 -6.00 8.56
CA ARG A 159 11.01 -5.03 7.82
C ARG A 159 11.13 -5.24 6.31
N ALA A 160 12.33 -5.57 5.83
CA ALA A 160 12.58 -5.89 4.43
C ALA A 160 11.85 -7.17 3.99
N LYS A 161 11.80 -8.22 4.83
CA LYS A 161 11.01 -9.42 4.55
C LYS A 161 9.52 -9.12 4.43
N LEU A 162 8.98 -8.22 5.26
CA LEU A 162 7.59 -7.78 5.15
C LEU A 162 7.31 -7.10 3.80
N LEU A 163 8.18 -6.18 3.37
CA LEU A 163 8.06 -5.52 2.06
C LEU A 163 8.19 -6.52 0.91
N SER A 164 9.10 -7.49 1.00
CA SER A 164 9.23 -8.59 0.03
C SER A 164 7.94 -9.42 -0.05
N ALA A 165 7.38 -9.82 1.10
CA ALA A 165 6.15 -10.60 1.16
C ALA A 165 4.93 -9.83 0.64
N LEU A 166 4.87 -8.51 0.85
CA LEU A 166 3.87 -7.65 0.22
C LEU A 166 4.04 -7.60 -1.30
N GLY A 167 5.26 -7.42 -1.80
CA GLY A 167 5.55 -7.45 -3.24
C GLY A 167 5.10 -8.76 -3.90
N GLU A 168 5.36 -9.90 -3.26
CA GLU A 168 4.87 -11.22 -3.71
C GLU A 168 3.35 -11.32 -3.70
N ALA A 169 2.69 -10.83 -2.65
CA ALA A 169 1.23 -10.88 -2.55
C ALA A 169 0.53 -10.01 -3.60
N MET A 170 1.20 -8.94 -4.06
CA MET A 170 0.71 -8.00 -5.07
C MET A 170 0.87 -8.49 -6.52
N VAL A 171 1.57 -9.60 -6.75
CA VAL A 171 1.66 -10.21 -8.09
C VAL A 171 0.24 -10.51 -8.61
N GLY A 172 -0.06 -10.02 -9.83
CA GLY A 172 -1.37 -10.15 -10.45
C GLY A 172 -2.43 -9.12 -10.02
N ALA A 173 -2.12 -8.19 -9.10
CA ALA A 173 -2.99 -7.06 -8.80
C ALA A 173 -3.23 -6.16 -10.04
N PRO A 174 -4.27 -5.31 -10.06
CA PRO A 174 -4.44 -4.32 -11.13
C PRO A 174 -3.20 -3.43 -11.29
N ASP A 175 -2.83 -3.13 -12.54
CA ASP A 175 -1.56 -2.45 -12.84
C ASP A 175 -1.48 -1.02 -12.31
N ASP A 176 -2.61 -0.31 -12.31
CA ASP A 176 -2.73 1.09 -11.91
C ASP A 176 -4.11 1.41 -11.30
N ALA A 177 -4.24 2.61 -10.73
CA ALA A 177 -5.50 3.13 -10.21
C ALA A 177 -6.63 3.12 -11.25
N ALA A 178 -6.36 3.36 -12.54
CA ALA A 178 -7.39 3.38 -13.56
C ALA A 178 -8.00 1.99 -13.78
N LYS A 179 -7.16 0.95 -13.92
CA LYS A 179 -7.63 -0.44 -14.01
C LYS A 179 -8.40 -0.85 -12.77
N MET A 180 -7.92 -0.46 -11.59
CA MET A 180 -8.60 -0.77 -10.34
C MET A 180 -9.93 -0.02 -10.17
N MET A 181 -10.04 1.24 -10.61
CA MET A 181 -11.32 1.96 -10.62
C MET A 181 -12.35 1.29 -11.52
N LEU A 182 -11.94 0.89 -12.73
CA LEU A 182 -12.84 0.32 -13.73
C LEU A 182 -13.22 -1.14 -13.42
N GLY A 183 -12.26 -1.99 -13.07
CA GLY A 183 -12.46 -3.43 -12.88
C GLY A 183 -12.53 -3.89 -11.41
N GLY A 184 -12.25 -3.00 -10.45
CA GLY A 184 -12.02 -3.41 -9.06
C GLY A 184 -10.77 -4.27 -8.93
N PHE A 185 -10.78 -5.21 -7.99
CA PHE A 185 -9.70 -6.20 -7.84
C PHE A 185 -9.83 -7.39 -8.80
N GLY A 186 -10.94 -7.50 -9.56
CA GLY A 186 -11.13 -8.55 -10.55
C GLY A 186 -10.94 -9.97 -9.99
N ASP A 187 -10.27 -10.83 -10.76
CA ASP A 187 -9.93 -12.20 -10.38
C ASP A 187 -8.58 -12.32 -9.64
N TRP A 188 -8.00 -11.20 -9.20
CA TRP A 188 -6.75 -11.23 -8.45
C TRP A 188 -6.94 -12.00 -7.15
N LYS A 189 -6.07 -12.99 -6.93
CA LYS A 189 -6.01 -13.80 -5.72
C LYS A 189 -4.64 -13.60 -5.08
N PRO A 190 -4.53 -12.77 -4.02
CA PRO A 190 -3.24 -12.46 -3.43
C PRO A 190 -2.58 -13.71 -2.84
N ASN A 191 -1.31 -13.94 -3.16
CA ASN A 191 -0.54 -15.02 -2.56
C ASN A 191 0.02 -14.56 -1.20
N VAL A 192 -0.72 -14.82 -0.13
CA VAL A 192 -0.35 -14.38 1.23
C VAL A 192 0.53 -15.37 2.00
N LYS A 193 1.05 -16.44 1.36
CA LYS A 193 1.83 -17.48 2.04
C LYS A 193 3.07 -16.94 2.75
N ALA A 194 3.78 -16.00 2.14
CA ALA A 194 4.95 -15.36 2.73
C ALA A 194 4.57 -14.50 3.95
N LEU A 195 3.47 -13.75 3.85
CA LEU A 195 2.92 -12.97 4.97
C LEU A 195 2.50 -13.88 6.12
N ASP A 196 1.84 -15.01 5.84
CA ASP A 196 1.42 -16.00 6.84
C ASP A 196 2.60 -16.63 7.55
N THR A 197 3.69 -16.85 6.82
CA THR A 197 4.93 -17.37 7.39
C THR A 197 5.55 -16.35 8.35
N LEU A 198 5.59 -15.06 7.98
CA LEU A 198 6.05 -13.98 8.86
C LEU A 198 5.15 -13.77 10.07
N ALA A 199 3.83 -13.92 9.90
CA ALA A 199 2.82 -13.75 10.94
C ALA A 199 2.95 -14.74 12.11
N ARG A 200 3.62 -15.88 11.90
CA ARG A 200 3.94 -16.86 12.96
C ARG A 200 5.10 -16.42 13.87
N GLY A 201 5.83 -15.38 13.47
CA GLY A 201 6.92 -14.79 14.24
C GLY A 201 6.44 -14.01 15.47
N GLN A 202 7.32 -13.15 15.98
CA GLN A 202 7.06 -12.29 17.13
C GLN A 202 7.27 -10.82 16.77
N GLY A 203 6.74 -9.93 17.62
CA GLY A 203 6.90 -8.49 17.48
C GLY A 203 5.96 -7.85 16.44
N GLU A 204 6.21 -6.57 16.19
CA GLU A 204 5.34 -5.70 15.40
C GLU A 204 5.26 -6.13 13.92
N VAL A 205 6.38 -6.54 13.32
CA VAL A 205 6.42 -7.01 11.92
C VAL A 205 5.52 -8.23 11.71
N ALA A 206 5.52 -9.19 12.64
CA ALA A 206 4.62 -10.35 12.56
C ALA A 206 3.14 -9.92 12.66
N ALA A 207 2.85 -8.91 13.48
CA ALA A 207 1.51 -8.35 13.62
C ALA A 207 1.04 -7.64 12.33
N MET A 208 1.91 -6.81 11.73
CA MET A 208 1.67 -6.16 10.45
C MET A 208 1.46 -7.20 9.34
N ALA A 209 2.25 -8.27 9.31
CA ALA A 209 2.10 -9.36 8.34
C ALA A 209 0.74 -10.06 8.47
N ALA A 210 0.30 -10.35 9.70
CA ALA A 210 -1.02 -10.94 9.96
C ALA A 210 -2.16 -10.02 9.51
N PHE A 211 -2.06 -8.73 9.82
CA PHE A 211 -3.03 -7.71 9.39
C PHE A 211 -3.10 -7.62 7.87
N ASN A 212 -1.95 -7.47 7.20
CA ASN A 212 -1.87 -7.31 5.76
C ASN A 212 -2.37 -8.55 5.02
N ALA A 213 -2.04 -9.76 5.50
CA ALA A 213 -2.55 -11.00 4.92
C ALA A 213 -4.08 -11.06 5.00
N ALA A 214 -4.67 -10.74 6.16
CA ALA A 214 -6.12 -10.70 6.32
C ALA A 214 -6.76 -9.63 5.42
N PHE A 215 -6.15 -8.45 5.36
CA PHE A 215 -6.67 -7.33 4.59
C PHE A 215 -6.66 -7.57 3.09
N LEU A 216 -5.57 -8.13 2.55
CA LEU A 216 -5.51 -8.49 1.13
C LEU A 216 -6.57 -9.53 0.77
N LEU A 217 -6.75 -10.55 1.61
CA LEU A 217 -7.81 -11.54 1.42
C LEU A 217 -9.22 -10.92 1.53
N GLU A 218 -9.45 -10.00 2.47
CA GLU A 218 -10.72 -9.28 2.59
C GLU A 218 -11.05 -8.48 1.33
N LEU A 219 -10.04 -7.81 0.74
CA LEU A 219 -10.22 -7.02 -0.49
C LEU A 219 -10.66 -7.87 -1.69
N THR A 220 -10.26 -9.14 -1.72
CA THR A 220 -10.55 -10.09 -2.79
C THR A 220 -11.49 -11.21 -2.31
N ALA A 221 -12.29 -10.95 -1.28
CA ALA A 221 -13.22 -11.94 -0.74
C ALA A 221 -14.18 -12.41 -1.85
N PRO A 222 -14.39 -13.73 -2.01
CA PRO A 222 -15.38 -14.26 -2.94
C PRO A 222 -16.78 -13.68 -2.65
N GLN A 223 -17.58 -13.45 -3.69
CA GLN A 223 -18.96 -12.96 -3.52
C GLN A 223 -19.81 -13.89 -2.64
N VAL A 224 -19.55 -15.19 -2.73
CA VAL A 224 -20.19 -16.24 -1.92
C VAL A 224 -19.12 -16.90 -1.05
N ALA A 225 -18.54 -16.12 -0.13
CA ALA A 225 -17.59 -16.64 0.85
C ALA A 225 -18.33 -17.35 2.00
N GLU A 226 -17.86 -18.52 2.39
CA GLU A 226 -18.42 -19.28 3.52
C GLU A 226 -18.10 -18.62 4.87
N ALA A 227 -18.86 -18.96 5.92
CA ALA A 227 -18.60 -18.48 7.27
C ALA A 227 -17.17 -18.79 7.77
N SER A 228 -16.61 -19.93 7.36
CA SER A 228 -15.24 -20.36 7.69
C SER A 228 -14.18 -19.37 7.18
N TYR A 229 -14.36 -18.82 5.97
CA TYR A 229 -13.48 -17.82 5.39
C TYR A 229 -13.39 -16.57 6.27
N TRP A 230 -14.54 -16.04 6.68
CA TRP A 230 -14.63 -14.85 7.53
C TRP A 230 -14.10 -15.11 8.95
N GLN A 231 -14.31 -16.31 9.50
CA GLN A 231 -13.70 -16.71 10.77
C GLN A 231 -12.16 -16.71 10.69
N ASP A 232 -11.59 -17.17 9.58
CA ASP A 232 -10.14 -17.16 9.40
C ASP A 232 -9.57 -15.75 9.27
N LEU A 233 -10.28 -14.83 8.58
CA LEU A 233 -9.94 -13.41 8.59
C LEU A 233 -9.98 -12.82 10.00
N ALA A 234 -11.04 -13.11 10.76
CA ALA A 234 -11.19 -12.65 12.15
C ALA A 234 -10.02 -13.13 13.03
N LYS A 235 -9.60 -14.39 12.90
CA LYS A 235 -8.45 -14.94 13.65
C LYS A 235 -7.16 -14.18 13.33
N ARG A 236 -6.90 -13.89 12.06
CA ARG A 236 -5.70 -13.16 11.62
C ARG A 236 -5.69 -11.73 12.17
N TYR A 237 -6.81 -11.02 12.08
CA TYR A 237 -6.94 -9.68 12.65
C TYR A 237 -6.80 -9.67 14.17
N ALA A 238 -7.42 -10.61 14.88
CA ALA A 238 -7.24 -10.75 16.33
C ALA A 238 -5.79 -11.08 16.71
N ALA A 239 -5.06 -11.84 15.89
CA ALA A 239 -3.64 -12.11 16.10
C ALA A 239 -2.78 -10.84 15.89
N ALA A 240 -3.16 -9.97 14.95
CA ALA A 240 -2.52 -8.68 14.75
C ALA A 240 -2.81 -7.71 15.91
N GLU A 241 -4.08 -7.56 16.30
CA GLU A 241 -4.54 -6.70 17.41
C GLU A 241 -3.70 -6.92 18.68
N LYS A 242 -3.50 -8.17 19.09
CA LYS A 242 -2.76 -8.54 20.32
C LYS A 242 -1.32 -8.01 20.38
N ARG A 243 -0.73 -7.65 19.23
CA ARG A 243 0.69 -7.29 19.10
C ARG A 243 0.90 -5.87 18.56
N LEU A 244 -0.10 -5.31 17.89
CA LEU A 244 -0.12 -3.91 17.46
C LEU A 244 -0.39 -2.99 18.66
N LYS A 245 -0.19 -1.68 18.46
CA LYS A 245 -0.43 -0.64 19.47
C LYS A 245 -1.22 0.51 18.86
N GLY A 246 -1.85 1.32 19.71
CA GLY A 246 -2.56 2.54 19.31
C GLY A 246 -3.65 2.30 18.28
N GLU A 247 -3.78 3.21 17.31
CA GLU A 247 -4.80 3.15 16.26
C GLU A 247 -4.72 1.87 15.41
N ALA A 248 -3.52 1.33 15.19
CA ALA A 248 -3.34 0.10 14.43
C ALA A 248 -4.00 -1.11 15.13
N ALA A 249 -3.90 -1.19 16.46
CA ALA A 249 -4.56 -2.22 17.25
C ALA A 249 -6.08 -2.07 17.20
N THR A 250 -6.60 -0.84 17.37
CA THR A 250 -8.04 -0.54 17.27
C THR A 250 -8.60 -0.95 15.92
N ARG A 251 -7.91 -0.58 14.83
CA ARG A 251 -8.31 -0.94 13.46
C ARG A 251 -8.32 -2.45 13.25
N ALA A 252 -7.32 -3.17 13.77
CA ALA A 252 -7.29 -4.63 13.70
C ALA A 252 -8.47 -5.25 14.47
N LYS A 253 -8.80 -4.73 15.65
CA LYS A 253 -9.96 -5.18 16.44
C LYS A 253 -11.28 -4.98 15.70
N GLU A 254 -11.53 -3.77 15.20
CA GLU A 254 -12.76 -3.44 14.45
C GLU A 254 -12.96 -4.38 13.27
N ARG A 255 -11.89 -4.68 12.52
CA ARG A 255 -11.92 -5.62 11.40
C ARG A 255 -12.12 -7.06 11.86
N ALA A 256 -11.51 -7.47 12.96
CA ALA A 256 -11.75 -8.79 13.54
C ALA A 256 -13.23 -8.98 13.91
N ASP A 257 -13.83 -7.98 14.54
CA ASP A 257 -15.23 -8.04 14.98
C ASP A 257 -16.20 -7.98 13.80
N ALA A 258 -15.93 -7.14 12.79
CA ALA A 258 -16.72 -7.11 11.55
C ALA A 258 -16.68 -8.45 10.80
N ALA A 259 -15.51 -9.10 10.73
CA ALA A 259 -15.36 -10.42 10.11
C ALA A 259 -16.12 -11.51 10.90
N LYS A 260 -16.11 -11.47 12.25
CA LYS A 260 -16.92 -12.39 13.08
C LYS A 260 -18.42 -12.19 12.83
N GLN A 261 -18.90 -10.95 12.86
CA GLN A 261 -20.30 -10.64 12.61
C GLN A 261 -20.75 -11.13 11.23
N THR A 262 -19.90 -10.96 10.21
CA THR A 262 -20.16 -11.49 8.87
C THR A 262 -20.25 -13.01 8.85
N ALA A 263 -19.32 -13.70 9.53
CA ALA A 263 -19.36 -15.16 9.66
C ALA A 263 -20.64 -15.65 10.35
N GLU A 264 -21.05 -14.98 11.43
CA GLU A 264 -22.27 -15.31 12.19
C GLU A 264 -23.53 -15.12 11.36
N ALA A 265 -23.61 -14.03 10.60
CA ALA A 265 -24.74 -13.75 9.71
C ALA A 265 -24.88 -14.80 8.60
N ILE A 266 -23.77 -15.29 8.05
CA ILE A 266 -23.76 -16.36 7.04
C ILE A 266 -24.14 -17.71 7.65
N ALA A 267 -23.67 -18.01 8.86
CA ALA A 267 -23.98 -19.28 9.53
C ALA A 267 -25.43 -19.37 10.03
N LYS A 268 -26.09 -18.23 10.29
CA LYS A 268 -27.48 -18.14 10.72
C LYS A 268 -28.27 -17.21 9.78
N PRO A 269 -28.55 -17.64 8.54
CA PRO A 269 -29.33 -16.82 7.62
C PRO A 269 -30.72 -16.55 8.23
N PRO A 270 -31.25 -15.32 8.13
CA PRO A 270 -32.57 -14.99 8.67
C PRO A 270 -33.64 -15.89 8.05
N ALA A 271 -34.60 -16.33 8.87
CA ALA A 271 -35.63 -17.31 8.52
C ALA A 271 -36.50 -16.92 7.29
N SER A 272 -36.48 -15.65 6.86
CA SER A 272 -37.24 -15.15 5.71
C SER A 272 -36.58 -15.39 4.34
N ALA A 273 -35.39 -15.99 4.28
CA ALA A 273 -34.69 -16.27 3.02
C ALA A 273 -34.88 -17.73 2.50
N ALA A 274 -35.78 -18.50 3.12
CA ALA A 274 -36.00 -19.92 2.83
C ALA A 274 -37.23 -20.21 1.93
N HIS A 275 -37.73 -19.22 1.17
CA HIS A 275 -38.87 -19.37 0.26
C HIS A 275 -38.52 -19.01 -1.18
#